data_AF-A0A433JMF0-F1
#
_entry.id   AF-A0A433JMF0-F1
#
_cell.length_a   1.000
_cell.length_b   1.000
_cell.length_c   1.000
_cell.angle_alpha   90.00
_cell.angle_beta   90.00
_cell.angle_gamma   90.00
#
_symmetry.space_group_name_H-M   'P 1'
#
loop_
_entity.id
_entity.type
_entity.pdbx_description
1 polymer ?
#
loop_
_entity_poly.entity_id
_entity_poly.type
_entity_poly.pdbx_seq_one_letter_code
_entity_poly.pdbx_strand_id
1 'polypeptide(L)'
;MIEKMIILGMLLLFWIVLYRIFISKRSRIPKLKATIVVLLFSSLLFQFGYDLHAFLARSLFSLQKEGEVALPASPLRIPAQENNSYCNRFMDQHGQPLTTVSVREGERFCGKFWRLDRKKVLYIPYKMLNDKQVMYWASPALQIIGPKP
;
A
#
# COMPACT_ATOMS: atom_id res chain seq x y z
N MET A 1 -4.89 -26.19 -11.48
CA MET A 1 -3.89 -27.16 -10.94
C MET A 1 -2.59 -27.10 -11.73
N ILE A 2 -2.65 -27.12 -13.07
CA ILE A 2 -1.49 -26.99 -13.98
C ILE A 2 -0.70 -25.70 -13.74
N GLU A 3 -1.38 -24.57 -13.57
CA GLU A 3 -0.73 -23.27 -13.33
C GLU A 3 0.13 -23.25 -12.04
N LYS A 4 -0.37 -23.89 -10.98
CA LYS A 4 0.38 -24.03 -9.71
C LYS A 4 1.60 -24.92 -9.86
N MET A 5 1.53 -25.96 -10.70
CA MET A 5 2.65 -26.87 -10.99
C MET A 5 3.75 -26.16 -11.82
N ILE A 6 3.36 -25.30 -12.77
CA ILE A 6 4.29 -24.50 -13.58
C ILE A 6 5.03 -23.49 -12.70
N ILE A 7 4.31 -22.80 -11.81
CA ILE A 7 4.91 -21.86 -10.86
C ILE A 7 5.89 -22.59 -9.94
N LEU A 8 5.53 -23.77 -9.43
CA LEU A 8 6.42 -24.59 -8.58
C LEU A 8 7.68 -25.03 -9.33
N GLY A 9 7.54 -25.45 -10.58
CA GLY A 9 8.65 -25.85 -11.46
C GLY A 9 9.62 -24.70 -11.74
N MET A 10 9.10 -23.49 -12.01
CA MET A 10 9.94 -22.30 -12.17
C MET A 10 10.67 -21.92 -10.88
N LEU A 11 10.01 -22.05 -9.73
CA LEU A 11 10.62 -21.79 -8.42
C LEU A 11 11.76 -22.76 -8.12
N LEU A 12 11.58 -24.05 -8.43
CA LEU A 12 12.62 -25.08 -8.29
C LEU A 12 13.82 -24.82 -9.21
N LEU A 13 13.58 -24.50 -10.49
CA LEU A 13 14.65 -24.16 -11.44
C LEU A 13 15.42 -22.91 -11.00
N PHE A 14 14.70 -21.86 -10.58
CA PHE A 14 15.29 -20.66 -10.04
C PHE A 14 16.14 -20.94 -8.80
N TRP A 15 15.68 -21.82 -7.91
CA TRP A 15 16.41 -22.23 -6.72
C TRP A 15 17.68 -23.03 -7.03
N ILE A 16 17.65 -23.92 -8.03
CA ILE A 16 18.82 -24.68 -8.49
C ILE A 16 19.89 -23.74 -9.07
N VAL A 17 19.47 -22.73 -9.84
CA VAL A 17 20.38 -21.71 -10.40
C VAL A 17 21.03 -20.90 -9.29
N LEU A 18 20.23 -20.41 -8.33
CA LEU A 18 20.76 -19.69 -7.17
C LEU A 18 21.71 -20.55 -6.34
N TYR A 19 21.34 -21.79 -6.03
CA TYR A 19 22.15 -22.73 -5.26
C TYR A 19 23.52 -22.99 -5.90
N ARG A 20 23.57 -23.19 -7.22
CA ARG A 20 24.85 -23.32 -7.96
C ARG A 20 25.71 -22.07 -7.90
N ILE A 21 25.09 -20.88 -7.96
CA ILE A 21 25.80 -19.60 -7.82
C ILE A 21 26.41 -19.48 -6.42
N PHE A 22 25.71 -19.89 -5.36
CA PHE A 22 26.20 -19.82 -3.97
C PHE A 22 27.31 -20.82 -3.66
N ILE A 23 27.26 -22.06 -4.17
CA ILE A 23 28.23 -23.13 -3.83
C ILE A 23 29.58 -23.03 -4.54
N SER A 24 29.69 -22.26 -5.62
CA SER A 24 30.96 -22.03 -6.31
C SER A 24 31.99 -21.39 -5.35
N LYS A 25 32.87 -22.25 -4.79
CA LYS A 25 33.96 -21.93 -3.85
C LYS A 25 35.03 -20.99 -4.43
N ARG A 26 34.99 -20.70 -5.74
CA ARG A 26 36.00 -19.90 -6.45
C ARG A 26 35.34 -18.67 -7.07
N SER A 27 34.91 -17.72 -6.25
CA SER A 27 34.46 -16.42 -6.76
C SER A 27 35.43 -15.35 -6.34
N ARG A 28 36.26 -14.89 -7.29
CA ARG A 28 37.05 -13.66 -7.16
C ARG A 28 36.17 -12.39 -7.06
N ILE A 29 34.85 -12.51 -7.14
CA ILE A 29 33.92 -11.37 -7.20
C ILE A 29 32.64 -11.65 -6.39
N PRO A 30 32.73 -11.79 -5.04
CA PRO A 30 31.56 -11.97 -4.17
C PRO A 30 30.55 -10.81 -4.32
N LYS A 31 31.03 -9.61 -4.66
CA LYS A 31 30.20 -8.42 -4.93
C LYS A 31 29.23 -8.63 -6.10
N LEU A 32 29.64 -9.32 -7.16
CA LEU A 32 28.81 -9.56 -8.34
C LEU A 32 27.67 -10.55 -8.03
N LYS A 33 27.96 -11.61 -7.28
CA LYS A 33 26.95 -12.59 -6.83
C LYS A 33 25.87 -11.91 -5.98
N ALA A 34 26.28 -11.08 -5.01
CA ALA A 34 25.34 -10.32 -4.19
C ALA A 34 24.51 -9.34 -5.04
N THR A 35 25.14 -8.65 -6.00
CA THR A 35 24.44 -7.71 -6.89
C THR A 35 23.38 -8.40 -7.75
N ILE A 36 23.69 -9.57 -8.33
CA ILE A 36 22.72 -10.35 -9.12
C ILE A 36 21.53 -10.79 -8.27
N VAL A 37 21.79 -11.26 -7.05
CA VAL A 37 20.72 -11.66 -6.12
C VAL A 37 19.86 -10.44 -5.74
N VAL A 38 20.47 -9.32 -5.38
CA VAL A 38 19.73 -8.08 -5.07
C VAL A 38 18.92 -7.59 -6.27
N LEU A 39 19.45 -7.65 -7.49
CA LEU A 39 18.73 -7.26 -8.70
C LEU A 39 17.55 -8.20 -8.99
N LEU A 40 17.73 -9.52 -8.87
CA LEU A 40 16.68 -10.52 -9.03
C LEU A 40 15.55 -10.34 -8.03
N PHE A 41 15.88 -9.97 -6.79
CA PHE A 41 14.90 -9.74 -5.73
C PHE A 41 14.52 -8.27 -5.54
N SER A 42 14.98 -7.36 -6.40
CA SER A 42 14.83 -5.91 -6.21
C SER A 42 13.37 -5.49 -6.09
N SER A 43 12.51 -6.00 -6.99
CA SER A 43 11.06 -5.76 -6.94
C SER A 43 10.42 -6.29 -5.65
N LEU A 44 10.83 -7.49 -5.21
CA LEU A 44 10.33 -8.08 -3.96
C LEU A 44 10.77 -7.27 -2.74
N LEU A 45 12.03 -6.85 -2.69
CA LEU A 45 12.60 -6.01 -1.63
C LEU A 45 11.93 -4.64 -1.60
N PHE A 46 11.66 -4.05 -2.76
CA PHE A 46 10.95 -2.77 -2.86
C PHE A 46 9.51 -2.90 -2.35
N GLN A 47 8.78 -3.93 -2.79
CA GLN A 47 7.41 -4.16 -2.34
C GLN A 47 7.35 -4.49 -0.84
N PHE A 48 8.27 -5.30 -0.34
CA PHE A 48 8.42 -5.58 1.09
C PHE A 48 8.73 -4.32 1.89
N GLY A 49 9.67 -3.50 1.43
CA GLY A 49 10.03 -2.23 2.06
C GLY A 49 8.84 -1.27 2.11
N TYR A 50 8.08 -1.16 1.01
CA TYR A 50 6.86 -0.35 0.97
C TYR A 50 5.79 -0.88 1.94
N ASP A 51 5.52 -2.19 1.95
CA ASP A 51 4.53 -2.80 2.84
C ASP A 51 4.95 -2.71 4.32
N LEU A 52 6.24 -2.82 4.62
CA LEU A 52 6.79 -2.65 5.96
C LEU A 52 6.68 -1.19 6.43
N HIS A 53 7.09 -0.24 5.58
CA HIS A 53 6.94 1.18 5.86
C HIS A 53 5.47 1.55 6.09
N ALA A 54 4.57 1.01 5.25
CA ALA A 54 3.14 1.19 5.40
C ALA A 54 2.60 0.66 6.72
N PHE A 55 3.02 -0.55 7.11
CA PHE A 55 2.62 -1.16 8.35
C PHE A 55 3.08 -0.35 9.55
N LEU A 56 4.35 0.08 9.57
CA LEU A 56 4.92 0.89 10.65
C LEU A 56 4.26 2.27 10.72
N ALA A 57 4.11 2.97 9.59
CA ALA A 57 3.46 4.27 9.54
C ALA A 57 2.01 4.20 10.03
N ARG A 58 1.25 3.18 9.60
CA ARG A 58 -0.11 2.95 10.08
C ARG A 58 -0.13 2.64 11.56
N SER A 59 0.78 1.81 12.05
CA SER A 59 0.86 1.44 13.46
C SER A 59 1.13 2.66 14.33
N LEU A 60 2.09 3.50 13.93
CA LEU A 60 2.42 4.74 14.62
C LEU A 60 1.26 5.73 14.62
N PHE A 61 0.58 5.89 13.48
CA PHE A 61 -0.65 6.68 13.41
C PHE A 61 -1.75 6.13 14.33
N SER A 62 -1.88 4.79 14.38
CA SER A 62 -2.91 4.10 15.16
C SER A 62 -2.69 4.17 16.67
N LEU A 63 -1.49 4.55 17.14
CA LEU A 63 -1.27 4.84 18.56
C LEU A 63 -1.99 6.10 19.03
N GLN A 64 -2.28 7.02 18.11
CA GLN A 64 -2.94 8.30 18.36
C GLN A 64 -4.32 8.38 17.71
N LYS A 65 -4.87 7.27 17.22
CA LYS A 65 -6.19 7.27 16.59
C LYS A 65 -7.27 7.42 17.66
N GLU A 66 -8.36 8.05 17.27
CA GLU A 66 -9.59 8.08 18.08
C GLU A 66 -10.55 6.98 17.67
N GLY A 67 -10.55 6.59 16.39
CA GLY A 67 -11.42 5.55 15.89
C GLY A 67 -10.99 5.03 14.52
N GLU A 68 -11.78 4.09 14.00
CA GLU A 68 -11.67 3.62 12.62
C GLU A 68 -13.04 3.67 11.95
N VAL A 69 -13.06 4.00 10.67
CA VAL A 69 -14.26 3.98 9.83
C VAL A 69 -14.06 3.05 8.65
N ALA A 70 -15.09 2.28 8.28
CA ALA A 70 -15.06 1.50 7.06
C ALA A 70 -15.04 2.45 5.85
N LEU A 71 -14.11 2.25 4.91
CA LEU A 71 -13.96 3.12 3.72
C LEU A 71 -15.29 3.32 2.95
N PRO A 72 -16.13 2.30 2.73
CA PRO A 72 -17.44 2.48 2.07
C PRO A 72 -18.45 3.32 2.85
N ALA A 73 -18.28 3.45 4.16
CA ALA A 73 -19.12 4.25 5.06
C ALA A 73 -18.46 5.59 5.43
N SER A 74 -17.26 5.88 4.90
CA SER A 74 -16.53 7.10 5.18
C SER A 74 -16.94 8.23 4.22
N PRO A 75 -16.74 9.50 4.59
CA PRO A 75 -16.96 10.62 3.68
C PRO A 75 -16.00 10.59 2.48
N LEU A 76 -14.96 9.75 2.49
CA LEU A 76 -14.03 9.61 1.36
C LEU A 76 -14.65 8.86 0.17
N ARG A 77 -15.82 8.23 0.35
CA ARG A 77 -16.57 7.62 -0.75
C ARG A 77 -17.20 8.70 -1.62
N ILE A 78 -16.96 8.63 -2.93
CA ILE A 78 -17.61 9.53 -3.89
C ILE A 78 -19.07 9.09 -4.05
N PRO A 79 -20.06 9.95 -3.75
CA PRO A 79 -21.47 9.63 -3.98
C PRO A 79 -21.74 9.34 -5.46
N ALA A 80 -22.71 8.48 -5.76
CA ALA A 80 -23.03 8.08 -7.14
C ALA A 80 -23.41 9.27 -8.04
N GLN A 81 -23.97 10.33 -7.45
CA GLN A 81 -24.42 11.54 -8.12
C GLN A 81 -23.27 12.54 -8.39
N GLU A 82 -22.12 12.35 -7.74
CA GLU A 82 -20.99 13.27 -7.84
C GLU A 82 -19.89 12.76 -8.80
N ASN A 83 -19.11 13.69 -9.34
CA ASN A 83 -17.97 13.39 -10.20
C ASN A 83 -16.65 13.38 -9.39
N ASN A 84 -15.51 13.21 -10.08
CA ASN A 84 -14.20 13.16 -9.42
C ASN A 84 -13.80 14.48 -8.73
N SER A 85 -14.47 15.61 -9.03
CA SER A 85 -14.22 16.89 -8.36
C SER A 85 -14.71 16.92 -6.91
N TYR A 86 -15.52 15.93 -6.49
CA TYR A 86 -15.85 15.71 -5.08
C TYR A 86 -14.60 15.66 -4.19
N CYS A 87 -13.50 15.08 -4.70
CA CYS A 87 -12.26 14.93 -3.95
C CYS A 87 -11.57 16.25 -3.65
N ASN A 88 -11.85 17.32 -4.41
CA ASN A 88 -11.29 18.65 -4.15
C ASN A 88 -11.77 19.26 -2.82
N ARG A 89 -12.82 18.67 -2.19
CA ARG A 89 -13.31 19.07 -0.86
C ARG A 89 -12.41 18.59 0.28
N PHE A 90 -11.50 17.66 -0.01
CA PHE A 90 -10.57 17.08 0.96
C PHE A 90 -9.15 17.58 0.66
N MET A 91 -8.34 17.68 1.70
CA MET A 91 -6.95 18.11 1.59
C MET A 91 -6.01 16.95 1.91
N ASP A 92 -4.83 16.94 1.32
CA ASP A 92 -3.74 16.08 1.76
C ASP A 92 -3.04 16.63 3.01
N GLN A 93 -2.02 15.91 3.49
CA GLN A 93 -1.22 16.36 4.64
C GLN A 93 -0.43 17.66 4.42
N HIS A 94 -0.34 18.14 3.18
CA HIS A 94 0.36 19.36 2.78
C HIS A 94 -0.61 20.52 2.49
N GLY A 95 -1.92 20.32 2.71
CA GLY A 95 -2.95 21.33 2.46
C GLY A 95 -3.33 21.48 0.99
N GLN A 96 -2.96 20.53 0.13
CA GLN A 96 -3.34 20.54 -1.29
C GLN A 96 -4.65 19.75 -1.50
N PRO A 97 -5.52 20.21 -2.42
CA PRO A 97 -6.76 19.52 -2.72
C PRO A 97 -6.48 18.13 -3.32
N LEU A 98 -7.29 17.15 -2.93
CA LEU A 98 -7.17 15.79 -3.41
C LEU A 98 -7.68 15.64 -4.84
N THR A 99 -6.80 15.20 -5.74
CA THR A 99 -7.12 14.92 -7.15
C THR A 99 -7.13 13.43 -7.49
N THR A 100 -6.64 12.59 -6.58
CA THR A 100 -6.51 11.14 -6.79
C THR A 100 -7.82 10.42 -6.49
N VAL A 101 -8.23 9.50 -7.36
CA VAL A 101 -9.40 8.64 -7.18
C VAL A 101 -8.98 7.18 -7.28
N SER A 102 -9.40 6.36 -6.33
CA SER A 102 -9.29 4.90 -6.39
C SER A 102 -10.65 4.28 -6.69
N VAL A 103 -10.68 3.19 -7.47
CA VAL A 103 -11.90 2.48 -7.84
C VAL A 103 -11.82 1.05 -7.36
N ARG A 104 -12.88 0.54 -6.73
CA ARG A 104 -13.00 -0.86 -6.36
C ARG A 104 -14.45 -1.32 -6.42
N GLU A 105 -14.69 -2.44 -7.09
CA GLU A 105 -16.03 -3.04 -7.19
C GLU A 105 -17.11 -2.05 -7.69
N GLY A 106 -16.72 -1.11 -8.57
CA GLY A 106 -17.58 -0.05 -9.09
C GLY A 106 -17.76 1.16 -8.16
N GLU A 107 -17.31 1.08 -6.90
CA GLU A 107 -17.28 2.20 -5.97
C GLU A 107 -16.02 3.05 -6.19
N ARG A 108 -16.17 4.37 -6.03
CA ARG A 108 -15.10 5.35 -6.21
C ARG A 108 -14.78 6.02 -4.87
N PHE A 109 -13.50 6.23 -4.60
CA PHE A 109 -13.01 6.78 -3.34
C PHE A 109 -11.94 7.85 -3.57
N CYS A 110 -11.96 8.91 -2.77
CA CYS A 110 -10.99 9.99 -2.80
C CYS A 110 -9.69 9.60 -2.10
N GLY A 111 -8.60 9.56 -2.86
CA GLY A 111 -7.27 9.20 -2.40
C GLY A 111 -6.82 7.81 -2.84
N LYS A 112 -5.60 7.46 -2.46
CA LYS A 112 -4.98 6.13 -2.67
C LYS A 112 -4.89 5.39 -1.35
N PHE A 113 -5.45 4.20 -1.30
CA PHE A 113 -5.58 3.43 -0.06
C PHE A 113 -4.65 2.22 -0.02
N TRP A 114 -3.91 2.05 1.09
CA TRP A 114 -3.07 0.88 1.28
C TRP A 114 -3.94 -0.38 1.43
N ARG A 115 -3.65 -1.40 0.63
CA ARG A 115 -4.35 -2.70 0.58
C ARG A 115 -5.83 -2.62 0.17
N LEU A 116 -6.21 -1.63 -0.64
CA LEU A 116 -7.57 -1.50 -1.18
C LEU A 116 -8.05 -2.81 -1.85
N ASP A 117 -7.21 -3.43 -2.68
CA ASP A 117 -7.56 -4.63 -3.45
C ASP A 117 -7.41 -5.94 -2.67
N ARG A 118 -6.82 -5.91 -1.47
CA ARG A 118 -6.48 -7.13 -0.70
C ARG A 118 -7.49 -7.48 0.40
N LYS A 119 -8.36 -6.55 0.82
CA LYS A 119 -9.26 -6.73 1.97
C LYS A 119 -10.70 -6.51 1.58
N LYS A 120 -11.63 -7.43 1.90
CA LYS A 120 -13.08 -7.24 1.64
C LYS A 120 -13.62 -5.90 2.13
N VAL A 121 -13.30 -5.52 3.37
CA VAL A 121 -13.61 -4.20 3.95
C VAL A 121 -12.32 -3.58 4.45
N LEU A 122 -12.04 -2.34 4.03
CA LEU A 122 -10.89 -1.58 4.50
C LEU A 122 -11.33 -0.59 5.58
N TYR A 123 -10.78 -0.72 6.78
CA TYR A 123 -10.97 0.23 7.87
C TYR A 123 -9.83 1.26 7.86
N ILE A 124 -10.20 2.52 8.04
CA ILE A 124 -9.31 3.67 7.97
C ILE A 124 -9.28 4.33 9.34
N PRO A 125 -8.11 4.38 10.01
CA PRO A 125 -8.01 5.03 11.29
C PRO A 125 -8.01 6.54 11.09
N TYR A 126 -8.61 7.25 12.04
CA TYR A 126 -8.64 8.71 12.04
C TYR A 126 -8.30 9.27 13.42
N LYS A 127 -7.84 10.52 13.44
CA LYS A 127 -7.63 11.33 14.64
C LYS A 127 -8.26 12.71 14.45
N MET A 128 -8.75 13.35 15.50
CA MET A 128 -9.26 14.72 15.36
C MET A 128 -8.09 15.68 15.16
N LEU A 129 -8.34 16.68 14.32
CA LEU A 129 -7.52 17.89 14.27
C LEU A 129 -8.19 19.02 15.04
N ASN A 130 -9.53 19.07 14.99
CA ASN A 130 -10.40 19.99 15.71
C ASN A 130 -11.83 19.42 15.73
N ASP A 131 -12.79 20.18 16.27
CA ASP A 131 -14.20 19.75 16.41
C ASP A 131 -14.91 19.40 15.09
N LYS A 132 -14.39 19.86 13.95
CA LYS A 132 -15.02 19.72 12.63
C LYS A 132 -14.23 18.85 11.66
N GLN A 133 -12.92 18.69 11.89
CA GLN A 133 -12.01 18.06 10.94
C GLN A 133 -11.23 16.93 11.59
N VAL A 134 -11.08 15.86 10.82
CA VAL A 134 -10.25 14.72 11.17
C VAL A 134 -9.18 14.51 10.11
N MET A 135 -8.12 13.85 10.53
CA MET A 135 -7.09 13.32 9.65
C MET A 135 -7.28 11.82 9.53
N TYR A 136 -7.47 11.32 8.31
CA TYR A 136 -7.56 9.91 7.96
C TYR A 136 -6.21 9.40 7.46
N TRP A 137 -5.78 8.23 7.92
CA TRP A 137 -4.62 7.57 7.33
C TRP A 137 -5.04 6.73 6.12
N ALA A 138 -4.71 7.16 4.91
CA ALA A 138 -5.08 6.43 3.68
C ALA A 138 -3.97 5.49 3.20
N SER A 139 -2.73 5.99 3.14
CA SER A 139 -1.56 5.22 2.73
C SER A 139 -0.29 5.80 3.35
N PRO A 140 0.89 5.19 3.17
CA PRO A 140 2.14 5.66 3.77
C PRO A 140 2.51 7.08 3.29
N ALA A 141 2.14 7.40 2.05
CA ALA A 141 2.40 8.68 1.42
C ALA A 141 1.20 9.64 1.47
N LEU A 142 0.07 9.21 2.05
CA LEU A 142 -1.16 10.00 2.02
C LEU A 142 -1.94 9.92 3.34
N GLN A 143 -2.09 11.08 3.96
CA GLN A 143 -3.08 11.33 5.00
C GLN A 143 -4.07 12.35 4.44
N ILE A 144 -5.34 12.17 4.77
CA ILE A 144 -6.44 12.95 4.19
C ILE A 144 -7.11 13.74 5.30
N ILE A 145 -7.21 15.05 5.13
CA ILE A 145 -7.94 15.93 6.02
C ILE A 145 -9.34 16.12 5.45
N GLY A 146 -10.35 15.84 6.27
CA GLY A 146 -11.75 15.89 5.87
C GLY A 146 -12.70 16.11 7.05
N PRO A 147 -14.02 16.15 6.79
CA PRO A 147 -15.02 16.19 7.85
C PRO A 147 -14.96 14.93 8.69
N LYS A 148 -15.41 15.02 9.95
CA LYS A 148 -15.58 13.87 10.85
C LYS A 148 -16.51 12.80 10.23
N PRO A 149 -16.23 11.49 10.42
CA PRO A 149 -17.06 10.41 9.90
C PRO A 149 -18.41 10.29 10.63
#